data_AF-A0A8H5R1F2-F1
#
_entry.id   AF-A0A8H5R1F2-F1
#
_cell.length_a   1.000
_cell.length_b   1.000
_cell.length_c   1.000
_cell.angle_alpha   90.00
_cell.angle_beta   90.00
_cell.angle_gamma   90.00
#
_symmetry.space_group_name_H-M   'P 1'
#
loop_
_entity.id
_entity.type
_entity.pdbx_description
1 polymer ?
#
loop_
_entity_poly.entity_id
_entity_poly.type
_entity_poly.pdbx_seq_one_letter_code
_entity_poly.pdbx_strand_id
1 'polypeptide(L)'
;MVAPTAPSPASAETTNATSSEVDINNTDKVSLPSSIKDHELKNPKFFDHIMANLNAMRAKVQALESENTELKAQVQSEKSSKEELSKNLDEANHNSRVAELEAATKIQSLESKNNDLMDQVKDEKSINEHYSDNLKEANKNLHSAQLEATAKDAELGRVRERLQLVEAQAAEQQQLHAVKEQNIELQARFRLQFMLTTHQHVQTLKHMMHDWKMQVEQKIDDDYENNKLKESDADAALDAEYERLKALIEGHEYIIANINKGNDKFVAQIKHLRELENVTLISDLTANRFEAFLNERVKMVAQLEQEKQDFVDMIPTKTKEVTKAERKAAKKAAKKAAKKAKKANAKK
;
A
#
# COMPACT_ATOMS: atom_id res chain seq x y z
N MET A 1 -21.93 50.62 50.71
CA MET A 1 -23.07 51.15 51.48
C MET A 1 -23.04 50.42 52.81
N VAL A 2 -22.44 50.99 53.86
CA VAL A 2 -23.01 52.06 54.71
C VAL A 2 -24.32 51.60 55.35
N ALA A 3 -24.20 51.21 56.64
CA ALA A 3 -24.99 51.57 57.83
C ALA A 3 -26.53 51.41 57.76
N PRO A 4 -27.23 51.06 58.87
CA PRO A 4 -27.31 51.90 60.09
C PRO A 4 -27.25 51.10 61.41
N THR A 5 -26.67 51.57 62.51
CA THR A 5 -27.03 52.68 63.42
C THR A 5 -28.38 52.53 64.16
N ALA A 6 -28.25 52.54 65.50
CA ALA A 6 -29.18 53.02 66.54
C ALA A 6 -30.22 52.03 67.10
N PRO A 7 -30.73 52.23 68.35
CA PRO A 7 -30.48 53.33 69.30
C PRO A 7 -30.14 52.90 70.75
N SER A 8 -29.62 53.86 71.52
CA SER A 8 -29.90 54.02 72.96
C SER A 8 -31.09 54.98 73.11
N PRO A 9 -32.02 54.73 74.04
CA PRO A 9 -32.16 55.63 75.19
C PRO A 9 -32.32 54.83 76.50
N ALA A 10 -31.73 55.22 77.64
CA ALA A 10 -32.01 56.37 78.50
C ALA A 10 -33.17 56.14 79.48
N SER A 11 -32.81 56.32 80.76
CA SER A 11 -33.64 56.83 81.86
C SER A 11 -34.88 56.00 82.25
N ALA A 12 -35.47 56.10 83.43
CA ALA A 12 -35.35 57.01 84.56
C ALA A 12 -35.92 56.22 85.75
N GLU A 13 -35.32 56.33 86.93
CA GLU A 13 -35.88 57.15 88.02
C GLU A 13 -36.97 56.49 88.85
N THR A 14 -36.72 56.57 90.16
CA THR A 14 -37.68 56.92 91.22
C THR A 14 -38.70 55.83 91.54
N THR A 15 -39.08 55.59 92.78
CA THR A 15 -39.38 56.40 93.96
C THR A 15 -39.53 55.33 95.08
N ASN A 16 -39.49 55.52 96.38
CA ASN A 16 -39.86 56.59 97.30
C ASN A 16 -39.32 56.09 98.67
N ALA A 17 -38.74 56.94 99.52
CA ALA A 17 -39.45 57.69 100.56
C ALA A 17 -40.05 56.77 101.65
N THR A 18 -40.00 57.03 102.95
CA THR A 18 -39.56 58.16 103.78
C THR A 18 -40.01 57.80 105.20
N SER A 19 -39.23 58.19 106.22
CA SER A 19 -39.63 58.49 107.61
C SER A 19 -40.33 57.38 108.44
N SER A 20 -40.24 57.34 109.77
CA SER A 20 -40.21 58.48 110.69
C SER A 20 -39.49 58.16 111.99
N GLU A 21 -38.81 59.20 112.51
CA GLU A 21 -38.65 59.48 113.93
C GLU A 21 -39.91 59.16 114.74
N VAL A 22 -39.74 58.71 115.99
CA VAL A 22 -40.40 59.32 117.15
C VAL A 22 -39.47 59.16 118.36
N ASP A 23 -38.93 60.30 118.79
CA ASP A 23 -38.37 60.61 120.11
C ASP A 23 -39.47 60.63 121.20
N ILE A 24 -39.09 60.69 122.48
CA ILE A 24 -39.75 61.38 123.62
C ILE A 24 -39.58 60.59 124.94
N ASN A 25 -38.65 61.12 125.75
CA ASN A 25 -38.62 61.30 127.22
C ASN A 25 -39.87 60.96 128.05
N ASN A 26 -39.68 60.42 129.27
CA ASN A 26 -39.88 61.25 130.48
C ASN A 26 -39.40 60.60 131.80
N THR A 27 -38.81 61.46 132.63
CA THR A 27 -38.53 61.30 134.05
C THR A 27 -39.72 61.87 134.82
N ASP A 28 -40.22 61.24 135.90
CA ASP A 28 -40.58 62.02 137.09
C ASP A 28 -40.73 61.20 138.39
N LYS A 29 -40.42 61.88 139.49
CA LYS A 29 -40.55 61.46 140.90
C LYS A 29 -41.98 61.73 141.42
N VAL A 30 -42.34 61.17 142.60
CA VAL A 30 -42.87 61.87 143.80
C VAL A 30 -43.54 60.89 144.80
N SER A 31 -43.45 61.26 146.08
CA SER A 31 -43.58 60.56 147.37
C SER A 31 -44.99 60.29 147.96
N LEU A 32 -45.07 59.19 148.76
CA LEU A 32 -45.65 58.99 150.14
C LEU A 32 -47.13 59.33 150.46
N PRO A 33 -47.83 58.71 151.48
CA PRO A 33 -47.31 58.44 152.86
C PRO A 33 -47.87 57.23 153.66
N SER A 34 -47.26 57.05 154.86
CA SER A 34 -47.81 56.51 156.13
C SER A 34 -48.16 55.01 156.16
N SER A 35 -48.01 54.21 157.22
CA SER A 35 -47.60 54.29 158.63
C SER A 35 -48.08 52.95 159.19
N ILE A 36 -47.27 52.20 159.95
CA ILE A 36 -47.65 51.51 161.18
C ILE A 36 -46.46 50.66 161.63
N LYS A 37 -46.16 50.90 162.90
CA LYS A 37 -45.09 50.36 163.72
C LYS A 37 -45.41 48.95 164.24
N ASP A 38 -44.33 48.30 164.68
CA ASP A 38 -44.22 47.27 165.71
C ASP A 38 -44.70 45.86 165.35
N HIS A 39 -43.75 45.03 164.90
CA HIS A 39 -43.21 44.01 165.80
C HIS A 39 -41.81 43.55 165.35
N GLU A 40 -40.85 43.74 166.24
CA GLU A 40 -39.48 43.24 166.12
C GLU A 40 -39.46 41.69 166.12
N LEU A 41 -38.68 41.07 165.22
CA LEU A 41 -37.43 40.36 165.57
C LEU A 41 -36.90 39.50 164.40
N LYS A 42 -35.67 39.86 163.97
CA LYS A 42 -34.53 38.98 163.58
C LYS A 42 -34.53 38.29 162.19
N ASN A 43 -33.97 38.96 161.18
CA ASN A 43 -32.68 38.65 160.50
C ASN A 43 -32.65 39.23 159.05
N PRO A 44 -31.91 40.32 158.78
CA PRO A 44 -31.97 41.08 157.52
C PRO A 44 -31.33 40.43 156.28
N LYS A 45 -30.90 39.16 156.31
CA LYS A 45 -30.24 38.51 155.15
C LYS A 45 -31.20 37.87 154.13
N PHE A 46 -32.47 37.68 154.46
CA PHE A 46 -33.40 36.89 153.63
C PHE A 46 -34.06 37.71 152.50
N PHE A 47 -34.37 38.98 152.74
CA PHE A 47 -35.03 39.84 151.76
C PHE A 47 -34.13 40.20 150.56
N ASP A 48 -32.84 40.43 150.81
CA ASP A 48 -31.86 40.66 149.73
C ASP A 48 -31.70 39.44 148.83
N HIS A 49 -31.84 38.23 149.40
CA HIS A 49 -31.78 36.98 148.64
C HIS A 49 -32.97 36.80 147.69
N ILE A 50 -34.18 37.18 148.13
CA ILE A 50 -35.39 37.13 147.28
C ILE A 50 -35.27 38.15 146.14
N MET A 51 -34.85 39.38 146.42
CA MET A 51 -34.70 40.42 145.40
C MET A 51 -33.61 40.09 144.38
N ALA A 52 -32.49 39.50 144.83
CA ALA A 52 -31.45 39.01 143.93
C ALA A 52 -31.95 37.89 143.01
N ASN A 53 -32.74 36.95 143.54
CA ASN A 53 -33.28 35.83 142.77
C ASN A 53 -34.33 36.29 141.74
N LEU A 54 -35.16 37.28 142.08
CA LEU A 54 -36.15 37.87 141.17
C LEU A 54 -35.50 38.66 140.03
N ASN A 55 -34.42 39.40 140.32
CA ASN A 55 -33.61 40.06 139.29
C ASN A 55 -32.86 39.05 138.42
N ALA A 56 -32.35 37.95 138.98
CA ALA A 56 -31.73 36.86 138.22
C ALA A 56 -32.75 36.17 137.29
N MET A 57 -33.98 35.94 137.75
CA MET A 57 -35.06 35.43 136.91
C MET A 57 -35.45 36.42 135.80
N ARG A 58 -35.54 37.72 136.10
CA ARG A 58 -35.84 38.75 135.09
C ARG A 58 -34.73 38.82 134.03
N ALA A 59 -33.46 38.76 134.44
CA ALA A 59 -32.33 38.70 133.51
C ALA A 59 -32.34 37.42 132.67
N LYS A 60 -32.73 36.29 133.25
CA LYS A 60 -32.87 35.01 132.52
C LYS A 60 -34.01 35.03 131.51
N VAL A 61 -35.15 35.66 131.84
CA VAL A 61 -36.26 35.87 130.90
C VAL A 61 -35.83 36.80 129.77
N GLN A 62 -35.14 37.91 130.06
CA GLN A 62 -34.62 38.80 129.03
C GLN A 62 -33.60 38.11 128.11
N ALA A 63 -32.72 37.26 128.66
CA ALA A 63 -31.77 36.47 127.88
C ALA A 63 -32.49 35.45 126.98
N LEU A 64 -33.52 34.77 127.49
CA LEU A 64 -34.34 33.85 126.70
C LEU A 64 -35.18 34.56 125.64
N GLU A 65 -35.66 35.78 125.93
CA GLU A 65 -36.35 36.61 124.94
C GLU A 65 -35.40 37.04 123.83
N SER A 66 -34.17 37.44 124.17
CA SER A 66 -33.13 37.75 123.16
C SER A 66 -32.72 36.53 122.34
N GLU A 67 -32.60 35.36 122.96
CA GLU A 67 -32.28 34.10 122.27
C GLU A 67 -33.42 33.69 121.34
N ASN A 68 -34.67 33.89 121.75
CA ASN A 68 -35.84 33.57 120.93
C ASN A 68 -35.99 34.53 119.73
N THR A 69 -35.67 35.83 119.89
CA THR A 69 -35.61 36.75 118.75
C THR A 69 -34.46 36.41 117.81
N GLU A 70 -33.29 36.00 118.31
CA GLU A 70 -32.16 35.54 117.49
C GLU A 70 -32.48 34.25 116.73
N LEU A 71 -33.08 33.24 117.40
CA LEU A 71 -33.52 32.01 116.75
C LEU A 71 -34.60 32.26 115.70
N LYS A 72 -35.56 33.16 115.94
CA LYS A 72 -36.54 33.55 114.92
C LYS A 72 -35.88 34.22 113.71
N ALA A 73 -34.90 35.08 113.93
CA ALA A 73 -34.13 35.71 112.86
C ALA A 73 -33.34 34.65 112.07
N GLN A 74 -32.72 33.69 112.75
CA GLN A 74 -31.99 32.58 112.14
C GLN A 74 -32.93 31.70 111.29
N VAL A 75 -34.05 31.25 111.84
CA VAL A 75 -35.05 30.44 111.09
C VAL A 75 -35.53 31.18 109.85
N GLN A 76 -35.77 32.49 109.94
CA GLN A 76 -36.20 33.28 108.79
C GLN A 76 -35.09 33.42 107.72
N SER A 77 -33.83 33.57 108.15
CA SER A 77 -32.67 33.58 107.26
C SER A 77 -32.48 32.23 106.56
N GLU A 78 -32.54 31.11 107.29
CA GLU A 78 -32.39 29.76 106.74
C GLU A 78 -33.53 29.40 105.78
N LYS A 79 -34.76 29.83 106.08
CA LYS A 79 -35.89 29.71 105.16
C LYS A 79 -35.63 30.47 103.86
N SER A 80 -35.09 31.68 103.94
CA SER A 80 -34.78 32.51 102.78
C SER A 80 -33.64 31.92 101.95
N SER A 81 -32.56 31.44 102.58
CA SER A 81 -31.46 30.75 101.91
C SER A 81 -31.89 29.43 101.27
N LYS A 82 -32.80 28.68 101.91
CA LYS A 82 -33.36 27.45 101.32
C LYS A 82 -34.20 27.74 100.09
N GLU A 83 -35.02 28.79 100.12
CA GLU A 83 -35.78 29.25 98.95
C GLU A 83 -34.84 29.71 97.81
N GLU A 84 -33.75 30.40 98.14
CA GLU A 84 -32.74 30.83 97.17
C GLU A 84 -31.97 29.64 96.55
N LEU A 85 -31.53 28.67 97.35
CA LEU A 85 -30.89 27.45 96.86
C LEU A 85 -31.83 26.61 95.99
N SER A 86 -33.12 26.56 96.34
CA SER A 86 -34.12 25.88 95.51
C SER A 86 -34.25 26.55 94.14
N LYS A 87 -34.32 27.88 94.09
CA LYS A 87 -34.36 28.64 92.83
C LYS A 87 -33.10 28.43 91.99
N ASN A 88 -31.92 28.48 92.62
CA ASN A 88 -30.64 28.27 91.95
C ASN A 88 -30.53 26.84 91.39
N LEU A 89 -31.05 25.83 92.11
CA LEU A 89 -31.10 24.45 91.63
C LEU A 89 -32.06 24.30 90.44
N ASP A 90 -33.23 24.91 90.50
CA ASP A 90 -34.20 24.91 89.40
C ASP A 90 -33.63 25.60 88.15
N GLU A 91 -32.93 26.72 88.33
CA GLU A 91 -32.25 27.45 87.26
C GLU A 91 -31.07 26.65 86.69
N ALA A 92 -30.23 26.04 87.52
CA ALA A 92 -29.14 25.17 87.07
C ALA A 92 -29.67 23.96 86.29
N ASN A 93 -30.76 23.34 86.75
CA ASN A 93 -31.42 22.24 86.04
C ASN A 93 -32.00 22.70 84.70
N HIS A 94 -32.62 23.89 84.65
CA HIS A 94 -33.11 24.46 83.41
C HIS A 94 -31.97 24.71 82.42
N ASN A 95 -30.90 25.37 82.87
CA ASN A 95 -29.71 25.68 82.06
C ASN A 95 -29.02 24.40 81.56
N SER A 96 -28.93 23.35 82.38
CA SER A 96 -28.40 22.04 81.96
C SER A 96 -29.22 21.43 80.83
N ARG A 97 -30.56 21.43 80.97
CA ARG A 97 -31.46 20.91 79.93
C ARG A 97 -31.38 21.70 78.62
N VAL A 98 -31.25 23.02 78.70
CA VAL A 98 -31.05 23.87 77.51
C VAL A 98 -29.74 23.53 76.83
N ALA A 99 -28.64 23.44 77.58
CA ALA A 99 -27.33 23.07 77.03
C ALA A 99 -27.31 21.65 76.42
N GLU A 100 -27.98 20.68 77.05
CA GLU A 100 -28.15 19.33 76.52
C GLU A 100 -28.94 19.32 75.21
N LEU A 101 -30.02 20.10 75.12
CA LEU A 101 -30.83 20.21 73.91
C LEU A 101 -30.04 20.87 72.76
N GLU A 102 -29.29 21.93 73.06
CA GLU A 102 -28.42 22.60 72.09
C GLU A 102 -27.31 21.65 71.60
N ALA A 103 -26.68 20.90 72.50
CA ALA A 103 -25.67 19.90 72.16
C ALA A 103 -26.25 18.78 71.29
N ALA A 104 -27.43 18.24 71.65
CA ALA A 104 -28.11 17.22 70.88
C ALA A 104 -28.47 17.71 69.47
N THR A 105 -28.98 18.94 69.35
CA THR A 105 -29.31 19.55 68.05
C THR A 105 -28.05 19.73 67.19
N LYS A 106 -26.94 20.15 67.81
CA LYS A 106 -25.65 20.31 67.11
C LYS A 106 -25.08 18.97 66.64
N ILE A 107 -25.17 17.92 67.47
CA ILE A 107 -24.75 16.56 67.11
C ILE A 107 -25.57 16.06 65.92
N GLN A 108 -26.90 16.18 65.97
CA GLN A 108 -27.77 15.77 64.87
C GLN A 108 -27.46 16.51 63.57
N SER A 109 -27.16 17.81 63.64
CA SER A 109 -26.74 18.60 62.47
C SER A 109 -25.39 18.14 61.90
N LEU A 110 -24.43 17.80 62.76
CA LEU A 110 -23.13 17.27 62.34
C LEU A 110 -23.25 15.86 61.74
N GLU A 111 -24.09 15.00 62.29
CA GLU A 111 -24.38 13.67 61.75
C GLU A 111 -25.01 13.76 60.36
N SER A 112 -26.00 14.65 60.17
CA SER A 112 -26.58 14.91 58.85
C SER A 112 -25.51 15.34 57.83
N LYS A 113 -24.66 16.31 58.20
CA LYS A 113 -23.56 16.77 57.31
C LYS A 113 -22.55 15.67 57.02
N ASN A 114 -22.28 14.80 57.99
CA ASN A 114 -21.35 13.69 57.81
C ASN A 114 -21.92 12.64 56.84
N ASN A 115 -23.23 12.39 56.91
CA ASN A 115 -23.91 11.52 55.95
C ASN A 115 -23.86 12.11 54.53
N ASP A 116 -24.16 13.41 54.38
CA ASP A 116 -24.07 14.09 53.07
C ASP A 116 -22.65 14.01 52.48
N LEU A 117 -21.61 14.19 53.31
CA LEU A 117 -20.21 14.06 52.89
C LEU A 117 -19.86 12.61 52.51
N MET A 118 -20.36 11.61 53.23
CA MET A 118 -20.14 10.21 52.87
C MET A 118 -20.76 9.86 51.52
N ASP A 119 -21.97 10.36 51.25
CA ASP A 119 -22.63 10.17 49.96
C ASP A 119 -21.85 10.87 48.84
N GLN A 120 -21.39 12.11 49.05
CA GLN A 120 -20.54 12.81 48.09
C GLN A 120 -19.25 12.04 47.78
N VAL A 121 -18.55 11.53 48.80
CA VAL A 121 -17.31 10.75 48.62
C VAL A 121 -17.57 9.48 47.81
N LYS A 122 -18.72 8.83 48.02
CA LYS A 122 -19.11 7.63 47.27
C LYS A 122 -19.36 7.95 45.80
N ASP A 123 -20.04 9.07 45.52
CA ASP A 123 -20.30 9.52 44.15
C ASP A 123 -18.99 9.92 43.43
N GLU A 124 -18.11 10.68 44.10
CA GLU A 124 -16.80 11.05 43.55
C GLU A 124 -15.94 9.81 43.26
N LYS A 125 -15.97 8.81 44.14
CA LYS A 125 -15.26 7.55 43.91
C LYS A 125 -15.79 6.81 42.67
N SER A 126 -17.11 6.71 42.53
CA SER A 126 -17.75 6.10 41.36
C SER A 126 -17.39 6.82 40.06
N ILE A 127 -17.43 8.15 40.06
CA ILE A 127 -17.03 8.99 38.92
C ILE A 127 -15.56 8.73 38.55
N ASN A 128 -14.67 8.68 39.54
CA ASN A 128 -13.25 8.45 39.31
C ASN A 128 -12.98 7.04 38.74
N GLU A 129 -13.72 6.01 39.19
CA GLU A 129 -13.66 4.67 38.62
C GLU A 129 -14.09 4.67 37.15
N HIS A 130 -15.21 5.33 36.82
CA HIS A 130 -15.67 5.50 35.43
C HIS A 130 -14.63 6.20 34.54
N TYR A 131 -14.00 7.28 35.00
CA TYR A 131 -12.94 7.96 34.25
C TYR A 131 -11.71 7.06 34.05
N SER A 132 -11.33 6.30 35.08
CA SER A 132 -10.22 5.35 34.98
C SER A 132 -10.48 4.30 33.90
N ASP A 133 -11.68 3.73 33.86
CA ASP A 133 -12.04 2.71 32.88
C ASP A 133 -12.15 3.26 31.46
N ASN A 134 -12.74 4.45 31.30
CA ASN A 134 -12.75 5.15 30.00
C ASN A 134 -11.33 5.43 29.48
N LEU A 135 -10.40 5.83 30.36
CA LEU A 135 -9.02 6.08 29.99
C LEU A 135 -8.27 4.81 29.60
N LYS A 136 -8.51 3.69 30.30
CA LYS A 136 -7.97 2.37 29.91
C LYS A 136 -8.49 1.95 28.53
N GLU A 137 -9.78 2.10 28.27
CA GLU A 137 -10.38 1.74 26.98
C GLU A 137 -9.88 2.64 25.85
N ALA A 138 -9.76 3.95 26.08
CA ALA A 138 -9.17 4.87 25.10
C ALA A 138 -7.72 4.50 24.76
N ASN A 139 -6.91 4.15 25.76
CA ASN A 139 -5.54 3.70 25.54
C ASN A 139 -5.47 2.39 24.73
N LYS A 140 -6.36 1.43 25.01
CA LYS A 140 -6.45 0.18 24.25
C LYS A 140 -6.82 0.44 22.79
N ASN A 141 -7.79 1.31 22.55
CA ASN A 141 -8.24 1.68 21.20
C ASN A 141 -7.14 2.41 20.43
N LEU A 142 -6.42 3.33 21.07
CA LEU A 142 -5.25 3.99 20.48
C LEU A 142 -4.18 2.98 20.06
N HIS A 143 -3.85 2.02 20.95
CA HIS A 143 -2.86 1.01 20.65
C HIS A 143 -3.30 0.10 19.50
N SER A 144 -4.58 -0.28 19.46
CA SER A 144 -5.16 -1.05 18.34
C SER A 144 -5.08 -0.29 17.02
N ALA A 145 -5.43 1.00 17.02
CA ALA A 145 -5.36 1.84 15.82
C ALA A 145 -3.91 2.02 15.33
N GLN A 146 -2.94 2.13 16.25
CA GLN A 146 -1.53 2.23 15.90
C GLN A 146 -0.99 0.94 15.27
N LEU A 147 -1.39 -0.23 15.80
CA LEU A 147 -1.05 -1.52 15.20
C LEU A 147 -1.65 -1.67 13.79
N GLU A 148 -2.92 -1.28 13.62
CA GLU A 148 -3.58 -1.31 12.31
C GLU A 148 -2.92 -0.38 11.30
N ALA A 149 -2.57 0.85 11.71
CA ALA A 149 -1.86 1.80 10.86
C ALA A 149 -0.49 1.24 10.41
N THR A 150 0.25 0.65 11.34
CA THR A 150 1.55 0.02 11.04
C THR A 150 1.40 -1.15 10.07
N ALA A 151 0.36 -1.97 10.24
CA ALA A 151 0.07 -3.08 9.33
C ALA A 151 -0.29 -2.60 7.91
N LYS A 152 -1.10 -1.54 7.80
CA LYS A 152 -1.46 -0.90 6.53
C LYS A 152 -0.25 -0.27 5.84
N ASP A 153 0.63 0.38 6.57
CA ASP A 153 1.87 0.95 6.01
C ASP A 153 2.81 -0.14 5.47
N ALA A 154 2.93 -1.27 6.18
CA ALA A 154 3.70 -2.41 5.68
C ALA A 154 3.08 -3.03 4.42
N GLU A 155 1.75 -3.09 4.33
CA GLU A 155 1.05 -3.55 3.13
C GLU A 155 1.24 -2.59 1.95
N LEU A 156 1.15 -1.28 2.17
CA LEU A 156 1.45 -0.27 1.15
C LEU A 156 2.89 -0.38 0.65
N GLY A 157 3.85 -0.66 1.52
CA GLY A 157 5.24 -0.97 1.13
C GLY A 157 5.31 -2.14 0.14
N ARG A 158 4.69 -3.26 0.47
CA ARG A 158 4.62 -4.44 -0.42
C ARG A 158 3.91 -4.17 -1.74
N VAL A 159 2.86 -3.36 -1.74
CA VAL A 159 2.13 -2.98 -2.96
C VAL A 159 3.02 -2.11 -3.86
N ARG A 160 3.79 -1.17 -3.30
CA ARG A 160 4.74 -0.34 -4.06
C ARG A 160 5.85 -1.18 -4.68
N GLU A 161 6.42 -2.13 -3.94
CA GLU A 161 7.42 -3.06 -4.48
C GLU A 161 6.86 -3.91 -5.63
N ARG A 162 5.64 -4.43 -5.48
CA ARG A 162 4.97 -5.18 -6.56
C ARG A 162 4.70 -4.32 -7.79
N LEU A 163 4.28 -3.07 -7.61
CA LEU A 163 4.05 -2.14 -8.71
C LEU A 163 5.34 -1.89 -9.50
N GLN A 164 6.45 -1.63 -8.81
CA GLN A 164 7.76 -1.44 -9.45
C GLN A 164 8.19 -2.67 -10.26
N LEU A 165 7.95 -3.88 -9.75
CA LEU A 165 8.25 -5.11 -10.47
C LEU A 165 7.40 -5.25 -11.75
N VAL A 166 6.11 -4.93 -11.67
CA VAL A 166 5.19 -4.99 -12.83
C VAL A 166 5.57 -3.95 -13.88
N GLU A 167 5.92 -2.74 -13.48
CA GLU A 167 6.39 -1.69 -14.38
C GLU A 167 7.69 -2.10 -15.09
N ALA A 168 8.64 -2.70 -14.37
CA ALA A 168 9.87 -3.22 -14.95
C ALA A 168 9.60 -4.35 -15.96
N GLN A 169 8.71 -5.30 -15.63
CA GLN A 169 8.31 -6.38 -16.54
C GLN A 169 7.61 -5.84 -17.80
N ALA A 170 6.74 -4.83 -17.65
CA ALA A 170 6.07 -4.20 -18.79
C ALA A 170 7.09 -3.52 -19.73
N ALA A 171 8.07 -2.80 -19.17
CA ALA A 171 9.14 -2.19 -19.95
C ALA A 171 10.00 -3.23 -20.69
N GLU A 172 10.36 -4.35 -20.04
CA GLU A 172 11.09 -5.45 -20.65
C GLU A 172 10.30 -6.10 -21.79
N GLN A 173 9.00 -6.35 -21.60
CA GLN A 173 8.13 -6.88 -22.65
C GLN A 173 8.04 -5.95 -23.86
N GLN A 174 7.95 -4.63 -23.62
CA GLN A 174 7.92 -3.65 -24.70
C GLN A 174 9.23 -3.64 -25.49
N GLN A 175 10.38 -3.73 -24.83
CA GLN A 175 11.68 -3.84 -25.49
C GLN A 175 11.79 -5.14 -26.30
N LEU A 176 11.35 -6.27 -25.74
CA LEU A 176 11.35 -7.55 -26.44
C LEU A 176 10.47 -7.50 -27.70
N HIS A 177 9.30 -6.87 -27.62
CA HIS A 177 8.43 -6.68 -28.78
C HIS A 177 9.13 -5.85 -29.87
N ALA A 178 9.76 -4.72 -29.50
CA ALA A 178 10.48 -3.87 -30.45
C ALA A 178 11.64 -4.63 -31.13
N VAL A 179 12.42 -5.43 -30.38
CA VAL A 179 13.50 -6.25 -30.94
C VAL A 179 12.96 -7.33 -31.89
N LYS A 180 11.84 -7.97 -31.55
CA LYS A 180 11.19 -8.95 -32.44
C LYS A 180 10.75 -8.31 -33.75
N GLU A 181 10.14 -7.13 -33.69
CA GLU A 181 9.69 -6.38 -34.86
C GLU A 181 10.87 -5.98 -35.76
N GLN A 182 11.95 -5.45 -35.17
CA GLN A 182 13.18 -5.14 -35.89
C GLN A 182 13.81 -6.39 -36.54
N ASN A 183 13.78 -7.55 -35.86
CA ASN A 183 14.30 -8.80 -36.42
C ASN A 183 13.48 -9.27 -37.62
N ILE A 184 12.14 -9.19 -37.55
CA ILE A 184 11.25 -9.50 -38.68
C ILE A 184 11.56 -8.58 -39.87
N GLU A 185 11.70 -7.29 -39.63
CA GLU A 185 12.03 -6.33 -40.69
C GLU A 185 13.41 -6.62 -41.30
N LEU A 186 14.42 -6.89 -40.46
CA LEU A 186 15.77 -7.22 -40.92
C LEU A 186 15.78 -8.49 -41.77
N GLN A 187 15.06 -9.54 -41.35
CA GLN A 187 14.92 -10.76 -42.14
C GLN A 187 14.22 -10.51 -43.48
N ALA A 188 13.17 -9.67 -43.50
CA ALA A 188 12.49 -9.30 -44.73
C ALA A 188 13.41 -8.53 -45.70
N ARG A 189 14.17 -7.55 -45.19
CA ARG A 189 15.18 -6.81 -45.97
C ARG A 189 16.25 -7.74 -46.52
N PHE A 190 16.77 -8.66 -45.70
CA PHE A 190 17.76 -9.64 -46.12
C PHE A 190 17.21 -10.56 -47.22
N ARG A 191 15.99 -11.07 -47.07
CA ARG A 191 15.30 -11.88 -48.10
C ARG A 191 15.19 -11.11 -49.42
N LEU A 192 14.76 -9.85 -49.37
CA LEU A 192 14.62 -9.01 -50.57
C LEU A 192 15.96 -8.82 -51.28
N GLN A 193 17.00 -8.43 -50.55
CA GLN A 193 18.34 -8.26 -51.13
C GLN A 193 18.87 -9.58 -51.73
N PHE A 194 18.63 -10.69 -51.05
CA PHE A 194 19.02 -12.01 -51.53
C PHE A 194 18.28 -12.38 -52.82
N MET A 195 16.98 -12.11 -52.93
CA MET A 195 16.20 -12.34 -54.15
C MET A 195 16.70 -11.50 -55.32
N LEU A 196 16.96 -10.21 -55.09
CA LEU A 196 17.46 -9.30 -56.13
C LEU A 196 18.83 -9.73 -56.67
N THR A 197 19.76 -10.07 -55.77
CA THR A 197 21.09 -10.57 -56.16
C THR A 197 21.01 -11.91 -56.88
N THR A 198 20.11 -12.80 -56.43
CA THR A 198 19.85 -14.08 -57.11
C THR A 198 19.30 -13.87 -58.51
N HIS A 199 18.34 -12.96 -58.68
CA HIS A 199 17.79 -12.60 -59.98
C HIS A 199 18.90 -12.12 -60.93
N GLN A 200 19.76 -11.22 -60.47
CA GLN A 200 20.89 -10.73 -61.25
C GLN A 200 21.83 -11.87 -61.68
N HIS A 201 22.19 -12.77 -60.77
CA HIS A 201 23.02 -13.94 -61.11
C HIS A 201 22.35 -14.87 -62.12
N VAL A 202 21.03 -15.10 -62.01
CA VAL A 202 20.27 -15.89 -62.98
C VAL A 202 20.34 -15.23 -64.36
N GLN A 203 20.18 -13.91 -64.45
CA GLN A 203 20.34 -13.20 -65.72
C GLN A 203 21.75 -13.36 -66.29
N THR A 204 22.80 -13.17 -65.48
CA THR A 204 24.18 -13.37 -65.94
C THR A 204 24.41 -14.79 -66.44
N LEU A 205 23.92 -15.80 -65.73
CA LEU A 205 23.99 -17.20 -66.15
C LEU A 205 23.32 -17.41 -67.52
N LYS A 206 22.16 -16.79 -67.73
CA LYS A 206 21.42 -16.85 -68.99
C LYS A 206 22.24 -16.32 -70.17
N HIS A 207 22.88 -15.17 -70.00
CA HIS A 207 23.76 -14.58 -71.02
C HIS A 207 24.97 -15.48 -71.28
N MET A 208 25.65 -15.97 -70.23
CA MET A 208 26.82 -16.85 -70.40
C MET A 208 26.47 -18.16 -71.13
N MET A 209 25.30 -18.74 -70.88
CA MET A 209 24.86 -19.94 -71.58
C MET A 209 24.57 -19.66 -73.06
N HIS A 210 23.96 -18.51 -73.36
CA HIS A 210 23.71 -18.09 -74.74
C HIS A 210 25.03 -17.79 -75.49
N ASP A 211 25.97 -17.09 -74.85
CA ASP A 211 27.29 -16.82 -75.41
C ASP A 211 28.07 -18.11 -75.68
N TRP A 212 27.99 -19.08 -74.77
CA TRP A 212 28.64 -20.38 -74.96
C TRP A 212 28.05 -21.13 -76.15
N LYS A 213 26.72 -21.15 -76.28
CA LYS A 213 26.04 -21.71 -77.45
C LYS A 213 26.53 -21.06 -78.74
N MET A 214 26.47 -19.72 -78.81
CA MET A 214 26.91 -18.94 -79.97
C MET A 214 28.38 -19.22 -80.35
N GLN A 215 29.27 -19.36 -79.36
CA GLN A 215 30.68 -19.69 -79.61
C GLN A 215 30.86 -21.08 -80.22
N VAL A 216 30.07 -22.06 -79.78
CA VAL A 216 30.13 -23.43 -80.35
C VAL A 216 29.61 -23.42 -81.77
N GLU A 217 28.46 -22.79 -82.03
CA GLU A 217 27.89 -22.67 -83.38
C GLU A 217 28.81 -21.91 -84.34
N GLN A 218 29.34 -20.75 -83.93
CA GLN A 218 30.26 -19.95 -84.74
C GLN A 218 31.51 -20.74 -85.13
N LYS A 219 32.07 -21.52 -84.19
CA LYS A 219 33.24 -22.35 -84.48
C LYS A 219 32.94 -23.41 -85.54
N ILE A 220 31.78 -24.04 -85.46
CA ILE A 220 31.33 -25.04 -86.44
C ILE A 220 31.14 -24.39 -87.81
N ASP A 221 30.56 -23.19 -87.86
CA ASP A 221 30.34 -22.42 -89.09
C ASP A 221 31.66 -21.96 -89.71
N ASP A 222 32.61 -21.48 -88.90
CA ASP A 222 33.95 -21.11 -89.36
C ASP A 222 34.70 -22.32 -89.92
N ASP A 223 34.64 -23.48 -89.25
CA ASP A 223 35.26 -24.72 -89.72
C ASP A 223 34.64 -25.19 -91.04
N TYR A 224 33.32 -25.05 -91.20
CA TYR A 224 32.61 -25.37 -92.45
C TYR A 224 33.02 -24.45 -93.62
N GLU A 225 32.99 -23.12 -93.45
CA GLU A 225 33.36 -22.18 -94.51
C GLU A 225 34.84 -22.33 -94.90
N ASN A 226 35.72 -22.62 -93.94
CA ASN A 226 37.13 -22.91 -94.21
C ASN A 226 37.35 -24.18 -95.04
N ASN A 227 36.50 -25.20 -94.86
CA ASN A 227 36.58 -26.45 -95.62
C ASN A 227 35.98 -26.30 -97.02
N LYS A 228 34.89 -25.55 -97.15
CA LYS A 228 34.26 -25.20 -98.43
C LYS A 228 35.19 -24.43 -99.36
N LEU A 229 36.02 -23.52 -98.83
CA LEU A 229 37.04 -22.80 -99.60
C LEU A 229 38.15 -23.72 -100.16
N LYS A 230 38.31 -24.93 -99.64
CA LYS A 230 39.36 -25.89 -100.05
C LYS A 230 38.89 -26.92 -101.09
N GLU A 231 37.58 -27.11 -101.28
CA GLU A 231 37.01 -28.12 -102.19
C GLU A 231 36.12 -27.48 -103.27
N SER A 232 36.48 -27.61 -104.56
CA SER A 232 35.78 -26.95 -105.68
C SER A 232 34.69 -27.80 -106.36
N ASP A 233 34.39 -28.99 -105.85
CA ASP A 233 33.46 -29.95 -106.48
C ASP A 233 32.05 -29.85 -105.85
N ALA A 234 31.00 -29.83 -106.69
CA ALA A 234 29.62 -29.69 -106.24
C ALA A 234 29.10 -30.88 -105.40
N ASP A 235 29.61 -32.09 -105.64
CA ASP A 235 29.30 -33.27 -104.80
C ASP A 235 29.94 -33.14 -103.40
N ALA A 236 31.06 -32.42 -103.28
CA ALA A 236 31.72 -32.17 -101.99
C ALA A 236 30.96 -31.16 -101.14
N ALA A 237 30.25 -30.20 -101.76
CA ALA A 237 29.44 -29.21 -101.05
C ALA A 237 28.24 -29.81 -100.31
N LEU A 238 27.62 -30.88 -100.86
CA LEU A 238 26.46 -31.53 -100.24
C LEU A 238 26.87 -32.43 -99.07
N ASP A 239 28.03 -33.09 -99.17
CA ASP A 239 28.66 -33.82 -98.07
C ASP A 239 29.13 -32.86 -96.96
N ALA A 240 29.61 -31.66 -97.31
CA ALA A 240 30.03 -30.65 -96.32
C ALA A 240 28.86 -30.10 -95.48
N GLU A 241 27.70 -29.83 -96.09
CA GLU A 241 26.52 -29.35 -95.34
C GLU A 241 25.97 -30.42 -94.38
N TYR A 242 26.01 -31.68 -94.81
CA TYR A 242 25.67 -32.81 -93.96
C TYR A 242 26.58 -32.91 -92.74
N GLU A 243 27.91 -32.81 -92.93
CA GLU A 243 28.87 -32.82 -91.82
C GLU A 243 28.74 -31.59 -90.92
N ARG A 244 28.37 -30.42 -91.46
CA ARG A 244 28.05 -29.22 -90.65
C ARG A 244 26.84 -29.46 -89.73
N LEU A 245 25.74 -29.97 -90.27
CA LEU A 245 24.54 -30.28 -89.47
C LEU A 245 24.84 -31.31 -88.38
N LYS A 246 25.63 -32.34 -88.72
CA LYS A 246 26.07 -33.34 -87.75
C LYS A 246 26.93 -32.72 -86.64
N ALA A 247 27.87 -31.84 -86.98
CA ALA A 247 28.67 -31.12 -85.99
C ALA A 247 27.82 -30.21 -85.10
N LEU A 248 26.77 -29.56 -85.63
CA LEU A 248 25.81 -28.78 -84.84
C LEU A 248 25.07 -29.66 -83.84
N ILE A 249 24.58 -30.84 -84.27
CA ILE A 249 23.92 -31.82 -83.39
C ILE A 249 24.86 -32.26 -82.26
N GLU A 250 26.08 -32.71 -82.61
CA GLU A 250 27.09 -33.15 -81.63
C GLU A 250 27.50 -32.02 -80.68
N GLY A 251 27.60 -30.79 -81.18
CA GLY A 251 27.87 -29.59 -80.38
C GLY A 251 26.78 -29.31 -79.34
N HIS A 252 25.51 -29.40 -79.74
CA HIS A 252 24.37 -29.24 -78.83
C HIS A 252 24.32 -30.37 -77.80
N GLU A 253 24.55 -31.62 -78.19
CA GLU A 253 24.64 -32.77 -77.27
C GLU A 253 25.74 -32.58 -76.23
N TYR A 254 26.91 -32.09 -76.65
CA TYR A 254 28.03 -31.79 -75.75
C TYR A 254 27.66 -30.71 -74.72
N ILE A 255 27.00 -29.63 -75.14
CA ILE A 255 26.55 -28.58 -74.22
C ILE A 255 25.52 -29.15 -73.23
N ILE A 256 24.51 -29.86 -73.72
CA ILE A 256 23.44 -30.46 -72.91
C ILE A 256 24.03 -31.41 -71.85
N ALA A 257 24.92 -32.32 -72.24
CA ALA A 257 25.53 -33.28 -71.33
C ALA A 257 26.30 -32.59 -70.20
N ASN A 258 27.03 -31.51 -70.51
CA ASN A 258 27.75 -30.72 -69.52
C ASN A 258 26.81 -29.93 -68.59
N ILE A 259 25.72 -29.37 -69.13
CA ILE A 259 24.72 -28.68 -68.30
C ILE A 259 24.08 -29.66 -67.32
N ASN A 260 23.66 -30.84 -67.79
CA ASN A 260 23.02 -31.87 -66.97
C ASN A 260 23.94 -32.39 -65.86
N LYS A 261 25.22 -32.64 -66.15
CA LYS A 261 26.21 -33.01 -65.12
C LYS A 261 26.34 -31.96 -64.00
N GLY A 262 26.19 -30.68 -64.34
CA GLY A 262 26.15 -29.61 -63.35
C GLY A 262 24.83 -29.56 -62.57
N ASN A 263 23.70 -29.86 -63.23
CA ASN A 263 22.37 -29.89 -62.62
C ASN A 263 22.28 -30.91 -61.50
N ASP A 264 22.86 -32.10 -61.67
CA ASP A 264 22.87 -33.15 -60.64
C ASP A 264 23.50 -32.66 -59.32
N LYS A 265 24.56 -31.85 -59.42
CA LYS A 265 25.21 -31.25 -58.24
C LYS A 265 24.30 -30.26 -57.53
N PHE A 266 23.56 -29.43 -58.28
CA PHE A 266 22.59 -28.51 -57.69
C PHE A 266 21.46 -29.27 -56.99
N VAL A 267 20.92 -30.33 -57.61
CA VAL A 267 19.88 -31.17 -57.01
C VAL A 267 20.35 -31.76 -55.68
N ALA A 268 21.55 -32.32 -55.64
CA ALA A 268 22.13 -32.86 -54.41
C ALA A 268 22.30 -31.78 -53.31
N GLN A 269 22.79 -30.59 -53.68
CA GLN A 269 22.96 -29.47 -52.76
C GLN A 269 21.63 -28.94 -52.20
N ILE A 270 20.62 -28.79 -53.06
CA ILE A 270 19.27 -28.38 -52.65
C ILE A 270 18.71 -29.37 -51.63
N LYS A 271 18.80 -30.67 -51.94
CA LYS A 271 18.34 -31.74 -51.04
C LYS A 271 19.04 -31.64 -49.68
N HIS A 272 20.38 -31.58 -49.68
CA HIS A 272 21.16 -31.45 -48.45
C HIS A 272 20.76 -30.22 -47.63
N LEU A 273 20.54 -29.05 -48.26
CA LEU A 273 20.17 -27.83 -47.55
C LEU A 273 18.74 -27.87 -46.97
N ARG A 274 17.81 -28.55 -47.64
CA ARG A 274 16.41 -28.67 -47.19
C ARG A 274 16.23 -29.74 -46.09
N GLU A 275 17.12 -30.73 -46.04
CA GLU A 275 17.08 -31.83 -45.08
C GLU A 275 17.93 -31.56 -43.81
N LEU A 276 18.47 -30.36 -43.64
CA LEU A 276 19.18 -29.98 -42.41
C LEU A 276 18.24 -29.99 -41.20
N GLU A 277 18.70 -30.56 -40.08
CA GLU A 277 17.95 -30.66 -38.82
C GLU A 277 17.51 -29.29 -38.28
N ASN A 278 18.33 -28.26 -38.50
CA ASN A 278 18.05 -26.88 -38.12
C ASN A 278 18.13 -25.98 -39.37
N VAL A 279 17.05 -25.95 -40.16
CA VAL A 279 16.96 -25.07 -41.33
C VAL A 279 17.02 -23.60 -40.88
N THR A 280 18.04 -22.89 -41.35
CA THR A 280 18.22 -21.45 -41.13
C THR A 280 17.69 -20.64 -42.32
N LEU A 281 17.48 -19.34 -42.11
CA LEU A 281 17.15 -18.42 -43.20
C LEU A 281 18.18 -18.48 -44.34
N ILE A 282 19.48 -18.63 -44.02
CA ILE A 282 20.56 -18.68 -45.00
C ILE A 282 20.51 -19.98 -45.81
N SER A 283 20.31 -21.13 -45.16
CA SER A 283 20.23 -22.41 -45.87
C SER A 283 19.02 -22.47 -46.80
N ASP A 284 17.86 -21.96 -46.35
CA ASP A 284 16.66 -21.90 -47.19
C ASP A 284 16.83 -20.98 -48.40
N LEU A 285 17.34 -19.76 -48.19
CA LEU A 285 17.62 -18.83 -49.28
C LEU A 285 18.66 -19.39 -50.27
N THR A 286 19.70 -20.06 -49.76
CA THR A 286 20.71 -20.69 -50.61
C THR A 286 20.11 -21.82 -51.47
N ALA A 287 19.21 -22.64 -50.90
CA ALA A 287 18.48 -23.65 -51.66
C ALA A 287 17.62 -23.00 -52.75
N ASN A 288 16.86 -21.94 -52.42
CA ASN A 288 16.03 -21.21 -53.38
C ASN A 288 16.87 -20.62 -54.55
N ARG A 289 18.10 -20.16 -54.28
CA ARG A 289 19.03 -19.70 -55.34
C ARG A 289 19.44 -20.85 -56.26
N PHE A 290 19.81 -22.01 -55.71
CA PHE A 290 20.17 -23.16 -56.52
C PHE A 290 18.99 -23.67 -57.36
N GLU A 291 17.77 -23.63 -56.82
CA GLU A 291 16.55 -23.95 -57.58
C GLU A 291 16.33 -22.95 -58.72
N ALA A 292 16.55 -21.65 -58.50
CA ALA A 292 16.45 -20.65 -59.56
C ALA A 292 17.48 -20.89 -60.69
N PHE A 293 18.72 -21.23 -60.35
CA PHE A 293 19.74 -21.59 -61.35
C PHE A 293 19.37 -22.88 -62.09
N LEU A 294 18.90 -23.90 -61.37
CA LEU A 294 18.49 -25.17 -61.96
C LEU A 294 17.35 -24.96 -62.95
N ASN A 295 16.31 -24.20 -62.57
CA ASN A 295 15.17 -23.90 -63.44
C ASN A 295 15.58 -23.20 -64.73
N GLU A 296 16.52 -22.26 -64.67
CA GLU A 296 17.00 -21.56 -65.87
C GLU A 296 17.85 -22.46 -66.76
N ARG A 297 18.72 -23.30 -66.16
CA ARG A 297 19.52 -24.28 -66.91
C ARG A 297 18.65 -25.33 -67.59
N VAL A 298 17.58 -25.78 -66.94
CA VAL A 298 16.61 -26.72 -67.53
C VAL A 298 15.90 -26.11 -68.73
N LYS A 299 15.52 -24.82 -68.68
CA LYS A 299 14.96 -24.12 -69.84
C LYS A 299 15.93 -24.07 -71.02
N MET A 300 17.21 -23.79 -70.76
CA MET A 300 18.24 -23.80 -71.80
C MET A 300 18.42 -25.19 -72.42
N VAL A 301 18.44 -26.24 -71.60
CA VAL A 301 18.49 -27.63 -72.11
C VAL A 301 17.31 -27.93 -73.01
N ALA A 302 16.09 -27.53 -72.63
CA ALA A 302 14.91 -27.72 -73.47
C ALA A 302 14.99 -26.95 -74.80
N GLN A 303 15.55 -25.73 -74.81
CA GLN A 303 15.79 -24.97 -76.03
C GLN A 303 16.82 -25.67 -76.94
N LEU A 304 17.95 -26.11 -76.38
CA LEU A 304 18.99 -26.81 -77.13
C LEU A 304 18.50 -28.17 -77.67
N GLU A 305 17.68 -28.90 -76.91
CA GLU A 305 17.04 -30.14 -77.37
C GLU A 305 16.15 -29.89 -78.58
N GLN A 306 15.37 -28.80 -78.56
CA GLN A 306 14.51 -28.42 -79.69
C GLN A 306 15.34 -28.04 -80.92
N GLU A 307 16.35 -27.18 -80.77
CA GLU A 307 17.21 -26.74 -81.87
C GLU A 307 17.99 -27.92 -82.47
N LYS A 308 18.49 -28.82 -81.63
CA LYS A 308 19.10 -30.09 -82.05
C LYS A 308 18.14 -30.90 -82.91
N GLN A 309 16.87 -31.03 -82.49
CA GLN A 309 15.87 -31.77 -83.27
C GLN A 309 15.60 -31.10 -84.62
N ASP A 310 15.55 -29.77 -84.66
CA ASP A 310 15.37 -29.03 -85.92
C ASP A 310 16.53 -29.31 -86.90
N PHE A 311 17.77 -29.42 -86.42
CA PHE A 311 18.92 -29.80 -87.26
C PHE A 311 18.85 -31.27 -87.74
N VAL A 312 18.39 -32.18 -86.89
CA VAL A 312 18.16 -33.59 -87.28
C VAL A 312 17.16 -33.69 -88.42
N ASP A 313 16.07 -32.92 -88.34
CA ASP A 313 15.00 -32.94 -89.35
C ASP A 313 15.46 -32.33 -90.70
N MET A 314 16.48 -31.48 -90.69
CA MET A 314 17.10 -30.92 -91.89
C MET A 314 18.01 -31.91 -92.63
N ILE A 315 18.44 -33.01 -91.99
CA ILE A 315 19.27 -34.03 -92.64
C ILE A 315 18.42 -34.85 -93.63
N PRO A 316 18.72 -34.84 -94.96
CA PRO A 316 17.92 -35.56 -95.93
C PRO A 316 18.00 -37.09 -95.70
N THR A 317 16.89 -37.72 -95.34
CA THR A 317 16.76 -39.19 -95.19
C THR A 317 16.87 -39.99 -96.51
N LYS A 318 17.25 -39.35 -97.62
CA LYS A 318 17.36 -39.97 -98.95
C LYS A 318 18.69 -39.66 -99.64
N THR A 319 19.80 -40.13 -99.09
CA THR A 319 20.97 -40.46 -99.92
C THR A 319 20.79 -41.89 -100.42
N LYS A 320 20.35 -42.03 -101.68
CA LYS A 320 20.66 -43.26 -102.44
C LYS A 320 22.18 -43.36 -102.42
N GLU A 321 22.73 -44.34 -101.71
CA GLU A 321 24.13 -44.73 -101.84
C GLU A 321 24.41 -45.02 -103.33
N VAL A 322 24.97 -44.05 -104.05
CA VAL A 322 25.53 -44.33 -105.36
C VAL A 322 26.84 -45.06 -105.09
N THR A 323 26.81 -46.36 -105.28
CA THR A 323 27.89 -47.27 -104.89
C THR A 323 29.20 -46.88 -105.60
N LYS A 324 30.34 -47.22 -104.99
CA LYS A 324 31.69 -47.00 -105.56
C LYS A 324 31.83 -47.57 -106.98
N ALA A 325 31.01 -48.56 -107.35
CA ALA A 325 30.91 -49.13 -108.68
C ALA A 325 30.28 -48.16 -109.69
N GLU A 326 29.19 -47.48 -109.32
CA GLU A 326 28.48 -46.52 -110.17
C GLU A 326 29.32 -45.25 -110.40
N ARG A 327 30.02 -44.77 -109.37
CA ARG A 327 30.99 -43.67 -109.51
C ARG A 327 32.15 -44.02 -110.47
N LYS A 328 32.63 -45.28 -110.46
CA LYS A 328 33.64 -45.77 -111.42
C LYS A 328 33.09 -45.88 -112.85
N ALA A 329 31.82 -46.26 -113.01
CA ALA A 329 31.16 -46.38 -114.31
C ALA A 329 30.98 -45.00 -114.96
N ALA A 330 30.51 -44.02 -114.21
CA ALA A 330 30.37 -42.64 -114.67
C ALA A 330 31.71 -42.02 -115.11
N LYS A 331 32.77 -42.23 -114.33
CA LYS A 331 34.13 -41.74 -114.66
C LYS A 331 34.70 -42.40 -115.93
N LYS A 332 34.41 -43.69 -116.17
CA LYS A 332 34.76 -44.36 -117.44
C LYS A 332 33.96 -43.81 -118.63
N ALA A 333 32.67 -43.54 -118.45
CA ALA A 333 31.81 -42.98 -119.49
C ALA A 333 32.26 -41.57 -119.90
N ALA A 334 32.56 -40.70 -118.93
CA ALA A 334 33.08 -39.36 -119.17
C ALA A 334 34.44 -39.37 -119.89
N LYS A 335 35.36 -40.27 -119.49
CA LYS A 335 36.66 -40.40 -120.15
C LYS A 335 36.55 -40.91 -121.60
N LYS A 336 35.53 -41.73 -121.89
CA LYS A 336 35.24 -42.23 -123.24
C LYS A 336 34.62 -41.13 -124.12
N ALA A 337 33.73 -40.30 -123.55
CA ALA A 337 33.15 -39.14 -124.23
C ALA A 337 34.20 -38.08 -124.57
N ALA A 338 35.10 -37.75 -123.63
CA ALA A 338 36.19 -36.80 -123.87
C ALA A 338 37.17 -37.27 -124.96
N LYS A 339 37.45 -38.58 -125.04
CA LYS A 339 38.29 -39.17 -126.12
C LYS A 339 37.60 -39.10 -127.49
N LYS A 340 36.26 -39.22 -127.53
CA LYS A 340 35.46 -39.10 -128.76
C LYS A 340 35.40 -37.65 -129.25
N ALA A 341 35.26 -36.69 -128.33
CA ALA A 341 35.30 -35.26 -128.63
C ALA A 341 36.68 -34.82 -129.18
N LYS A 342 37.79 -35.29 -128.58
CA LYS A 342 39.15 -35.01 -129.09
C LYS A 342 39.40 -35.57 -130.50
N LYS A 343 38.82 -36.73 -130.86
CA LYS A 343 38.92 -37.28 -132.23
C LYS A 343 38.06 -36.54 -133.25
N ALA A 344 36.94 -35.96 -132.83
CA ALA A 344 36.08 -35.16 -133.72
C ALA A 344 36.71 -33.79 -134.06
N ASN A 345 37.50 -33.23 -133.14
CA ASN A 345 38.16 -31.94 -133.32
C ASN A 345 39.48 -32.01 -134.12
N ALA A 346 39.98 -33.20 -134.45
CA ALA A 346 41.19 -33.41 -135.24
C ALA A 346 40.91 -33.70 -136.74
N LYS A 347 39.65 -33.54 -137.18
CA LYS A 347 39.19 -33.70 -138.57
C LYS A 347 38.47 -32.46 -139.14
N LYS A 348 38.55 -31.34 -138.43
CA LYS A 348 38.33 -29.99 -138.95
C LYS A 348 39.69 -29.30 -138.97
#